data_AF-A0A916Y9L6-F1
#
_entry.id   AF-A0A916Y9L6-F1
#
_cell.length_a   1.000
_cell.length_b   1.000
_cell.length_c   1.000
_cell.angle_alpha   90.00
_cell.angle_beta   90.00
_cell.angle_gamma   90.00
#
_symmetry.space_group_name_H-M   'P 1'
#
loop_
_entity.id
_entity.type
_entity.pdbx_description
1 polymer ?
#
loop_
_entity_poly.entity_id
_entity_poly.type
_entity_poly.pdbx_seq_one_letter_code
_entity_poly.pdbx_strand_id
1 'polypeptide(L)'
;MNKLLSLLTLLLIFSCSGVKRKTIDFGQFEITVPENWKKYERKGIDSYIGGIITESNDSLNFDFGMYSADISEQSLPMIYDSISLAELTKKERELLPNTKHLIVQDLFNSNVDFDEYLKYEFEYDSIDCFKAKIIMPRNKGYGGTGIYIDSLAGSNRNFDKIKFGFYGWYLNDKVQAEFIKALKTLNFKKYCSQHR
;
A
#
# COMPACT_ATOMS: atom_id res chain seq x y z
N MET A 1 48.39 -26.28 3.41
CA MET A 1 47.52 -25.58 2.45
C MET A 1 46.09 -26.11 2.37
N ASN A 2 45.55 -26.81 3.39
CA ASN A 2 44.26 -27.51 3.27
C ASN A 2 43.15 -26.99 4.20
N LYS A 3 43.37 -25.87 4.92
CA LYS A 3 42.33 -25.24 5.78
C LYS A 3 41.73 -23.96 5.20
N LEU A 4 42.33 -23.37 4.16
CA LEU A 4 41.77 -22.19 3.48
C LEU A 4 40.70 -22.55 2.43
N LEU A 5 40.76 -23.76 1.87
CA LEU A 5 39.83 -24.19 0.82
C LEU A 5 38.41 -24.52 1.35
N SER A 6 38.29 -24.79 2.66
CA SER A 6 37.01 -25.16 3.28
C SER A 6 36.14 -23.95 3.67
N LEU A 7 36.68 -22.74 3.67
CA LEU A 7 35.93 -21.53 4.02
C LEU A 7 35.30 -20.85 2.79
N LEU A 8 35.80 -21.16 1.59
CA LEU A 8 35.30 -20.60 0.33
C LEU A 8 34.07 -21.33 -0.22
N THR A 9 33.88 -22.61 0.14
CA THR A 9 32.74 -23.43 -0.30
C THR A 9 31.46 -23.19 0.50
N LEU A 10 31.53 -22.59 1.69
CA LEU A 10 30.34 -22.28 2.51
C LEU A 10 29.64 -20.97 2.09
N LEU A 11 30.29 -20.13 1.27
CA LEU A 11 29.77 -18.84 0.80
C LEU A 11 28.91 -18.94 -0.47
N LEU A 12 28.80 -20.11 -1.11
CA LEU A 12 28.14 -20.28 -2.41
C LEU A 12 26.69 -20.80 -2.34
N ILE A 13 26.15 -21.08 -1.16
CA ILE A 13 24.79 -21.65 -1.01
C ILE A 13 23.69 -20.65 -0.60
N PHE A 14 23.98 -19.34 -0.56
CA PHE A 14 22.94 -18.30 -0.50
C PHE A 14 22.49 -17.83 -1.89
N SER A 15 22.38 -18.75 -2.86
CA SER A 15 21.57 -18.48 -4.05
C SER A 15 20.11 -18.54 -3.61
N CYS A 16 19.60 -17.39 -3.14
CA CYS A 16 18.19 -17.19 -2.87
C CYS A 16 17.45 -17.56 -4.17
N SER A 17 16.69 -18.66 -4.16
CA SER A 17 15.79 -18.97 -5.26
C SER A 17 14.87 -17.77 -5.43
N GLY A 18 15.07 -17.02 -6.52
CA GLY A 18 14.30 -15.81 -6.76
C GLY A 18 12.81 -16.14 -6.74
N VAL A 19 12.03 -15.33 -6.04
CA VAL A 19 10.56 -15.43 -6.08
C VAL A 19 10.14 -15.33 -7.54
N LYS A 20 9.55 -16.40 -8.09
CA LYS A 20 9.01 -16.39 -9.46
C LYS A 20 7.96 -15.29 -9.56
N ARG A 21 8.01 -14.53 -10.65
CA ARG A 21 7.11 -13.39 -10.86
C ARG A 21 6.41 -13.50 -12.20
N LYS A 22 5.21 -12.91 -12.26
CA LYS A 22 4.43 -12.71 -13.47
C LYS A 22 3.96 -11.27 -13.57
N THR A 23 3.70 -10.84 -14.79
CA THR A 23 3.03 -9.57 -15.05
C THR A 23 1.55 -9.80 -15.22
N ILE A 24 0.74 -9.01 -14.53
CA ILE A 24 -0.71 -8.97 -14.65
C ILE A 24 -1.07 -7.72 -15.43
N ASP A 25 -1.82 -7.89 -16.50
CA ASP A 25 -2.39 -6.80 -17.30
C ASP A 25 -3.83 -6.51 -16.86
N PHE A 26 -4.08 -5.28 -16.43
CA PHE A 26 -5.40 -4.74 -16.08
C PHE A 26 -5.98 -3.87 -17.20
N GLY A 27 -5.39 -3.88 -18.39
CA GLY A 27 -5.80 -3.12 -19.57
C GLY A 27 -5.43 -1.63 -19.51
N GLN A 28 -5.59 -0.97 -18.35
CA GLN A 28 -5.16 0.42 -18.15
C GLN A 28 -3.71 0.52 -17.65
N PHE A 29 -3.25 -0.50 -16.94
CA PHE A 29 -1.90 -0.59 -16.41
C PHE A 29 -1.47 -2.06 -16.29
N GLU A 30 -0.17 -2.27 -16.18
CA GLU A 30 0.47 -3.56 -15.91
C GLU A 30 1.17 -3.50 -14.55
N ILE A 31 1.28 -4.65 -13.87
CA ILE A 31 2.04 -4.78 -12.62
C ILE A 31 2.71 -6.16 -12.54
N THR A 32 3.96 -6.22 -12.09
CA THR A 32 4.68 -7.47 -11.86
C THR A 32 4.59 -7.90 -10.39
N VAL A 33 4.09 -9.11 -10.14
CA VAL A 33 3.80 -9.65 -8.81
C VAL A 33 4.34 -11.08 -8.64
N PRO A 34 4.42 -11.60 -7.40
CA PRO A 34 4.68 -13.03 -7.18
C PRO A 34 3.74 -13.95 -7.98
N GLU A 35 4.27 -15.06 -8.49
CA GLU A 35 3.57 -15.99 -9.39
C GLU A 35 2.25 -16.52 -8.81
N ASN A 36 2.19 -16.71 -7.50
CA ASN A 36 1.06 -17.27 -6.79
C ASN A 36 -0.06 -16.26 -6.48
N TRP A 37 0.16 -14.97 -6.71
CA TRP A 37 -0.87 -13.93 -6.54
C TRP A 37 -1.91 -13.99 -7.66
N LYS A 38 -3.18 -13.74 -7.37
CA LYS A 38 -4.28 -13.94 -8.33
C LYS A 38 -5.05 -12.65 -8.58
N LYS A 39 -5.14 -12.24 -9.85
CA LYS A 39 -6.00 -11.13 -10.29
C LYS A 39 -7.47 -11.42 -9.96
N TYR A 40 -8.21 -10.39 -9.54
CA TYR A 40 -9.67 -10.35 -9.61
C TYR A 40 -10.14 -9.01 -10.15
N GLU A 41 -11.33 -8.99 -10.73
CA GLU A 41 -11.99 -7.77 -11.19
C GLU A 41 -13.36 -7.63 -10.52
N ARG A 42 -13.79 -6.39 -10.31
CA ARG A 42 -15.11 -6.06 -9.77
C ARG A 42 -15.78 -5.03 -10.68
N LYS A 43 -17.10 -5.11 -10.83
CA LYS A 43 -17.86 -4.11 -11.56
C LYS A 43 -18.09 -2.89 -10.66
N GLY A 44 -17.41 -1.79 -10.93
CA GLY A 44 -17.72 -0.47 -10.35
C GLY A 44 -18.87 0.21 -11.09
N ILE A 45 -19.46 1.26 -10.49
CA ILE A 45 -20.51 2.06 -11.14
C ILE A 45 -19.89 3.06 -12.13
N ASP A 46 -18.85 3.77 -11.69
CA ASP A 46 -18.20 4.88 -12.40
C ASP A 46 -16.66 4.74 -12.50
N SER A 47 -16.08 3.78 -11.79
CA SER A 47 -14.63 3.58 -11.67
C SER A 47 -14.23 2.15 -12.03
N TYR A 48 -13.03 2.00 -12.61
CA TYR A 48 -12.46 0.68 -12.84
C TYR A 48 -11.81 0.19 -11.55
N ILE A 49 -12.48 -0.76 -10.89
CA ILE A 49 -12.04 -1.32 -9.61
C ILE A 49 -11.69 -2.79 -9.76
N GLY A 50 -10.71 -3.24 -9.01
CA GLY A 50 -10.28 -4.63 -9.04
C GLY A 50 -9.17 -4.86 -8.03
N GLY A 51 -8.41 -5.92 -8.24
CA GLY A 51 -7.31 -6.17 -7.34
C GLY A 51 -6.59 -7.48 -7.55
N ILE A 52 -5.84 -7.84 -6.51
CA ILE A 52 -5.02 -9.03 -6.43
C ILE A 52 -5.24 -9.71 -5.07
N ILE A 53 -5.48 -11.02 -5.08
CA ILE A 53 -5.46 -11.86 -3.87
C ILE A 53 -4.04 -12.41 -3.70
N THR A 54 -3.44 -12.17 -2.54
CA THR A 54 -2.09 -12.64 -2.20
C THR A 54 -2.09 -14.12 -1.78
N GLU A 55 -0.92 -14.69 -1.51
CA GLU A 55 -0.82 -16.07 -1.01
C GLU A 55 -1.38 -16.27 0.39
N SER A 56 -1.40 -15.20 1.19
CA SER A 56 -2.02 -15.15 2.53
C SER A 56 -3.51 -14.84 2.48
N ASN A 57 -4.11 -14.80 1.27
CA ASN A 57 -5.51 -14.46 1.05
C ASN A 57 -5.87 -13.02 1.47
N ASP A 58 -4.89 -12.11 1.44
CA ASP A 58 -5.14 -10.68 1.58
C ASP A 58 -5.66 -10.12 0.26
N SER A 59 -6.55 -9.14 0.34
CA SER A 59 -7.04 -8.40 -0.82
C SER A 59 -6.27 -7.10 -0.99
N LEU A 60 -5.55 -6.98 -2.10
CA LEU A 60 -4.97 -5.73 -2.59
C LEU A 60 -5.96 -5.15 -3.59
N ASN A 61 -6.51 -3.97 -3.33
CA ASN A 61 -7.57 -3.35 -4.10
C ASN A 61 -7.03 -2.11 -4.82
N PHE A 62 -7.36 -1.95 -6.09
CA PHE A 62 -7.15 -0.68 -6.78
C PHE A 62 -8.48 -0.02 -7.13
N ASP A 63 -8.41 1.30 -7.20
CA ASP A 63 -9.41 2.18 -7.76
C ASP A 63 -8.72 3.05 -8.81
N PHE A 64 -9.27 3.03 -10.03
CA PHE A 64 -8.83 3.82 -11.16
C PHE A 64 -10.01 4.65 -11.66
N GLY A 65 -9.94 5.97 -11.45
CA GLY A 65 -11.05 6.86 -11.77
C GLY A 65 -10.90 8.25 -11.16
N MET A 66 -11.91 9.08 -11.36
CA MET A 66 -11.93 10.47 -10.84
C MET A 66 -12.04 10.54 -9.32
N TYR A 67 -12.65 9.52 -8.72
CA TYR A 67 -12.95 9.46 -7.28
C TYR A 67 -11.99 8.56 -6.50
N SER A 68 -10.93 8.06 -7.12
CA SER A 68 -9.94 7.24 -6.42
C SER A 68 -9.32 8.06 -5.28
N ALA A 69 -9.34 7.50 -4.07
CA ALA A 69 -8.98 8.21 -2.86
C ALA A 69 -7.53 7.93 -2.41
N ASP A 70 -6.88 8.94 -1.84
CA ASP A 70 -5.68 8.78 -1.03
C ASP A 70 -6.07 8.24 0.36
N ILE A 71 -5.73 6.98 0.64
CA ILE A 71 -6.08 6.32 1.92
C ILE A 71 -5.45 6.97 3.16
N SER A 72 -4.50 7.89 2.99
CA SER A 72 -3.86 8.63 4.08
C SER A 72 -4.50 9.98 4.37
N GLU A 73 -5.19 10.61 3.41
CA GLU A 73 -5.78 11.96 3.58
C GLU A 73 -6.92 12.00 4.61
N GLN A 74 -7.65 10.91 4.78
CA GLN A 74 -8.75 10.80 5.74
C GLN A 74 -8.35 10.10 7.03
N SER A 75 -7.05 9.94 7.26
CA SER A 75 -6.59 9.19 8.42
C SER A 75 -6.61 10.05 9.68
N LEU A 76 -7.46 9.65 10.63
CA LEU A 76 -7.38 10.16 11.99
C LEU A 76 -6.10 9.63 12.68
N PRO A 77 -5.48 10.43 13.55
CA PRO A 77 -4.48 9.95 14.50
C PRO A 77 -5.02 8.81 15.36
N MET A 78 -4.13 7.95 15.85
CA MET A 78 -4.43 6.79 16.69
C MET A 78 -4.66 7.20 18.15
N ILE A 79 -5.55 8.16 18.35
CA ILE A 79 -5.99 8.64 19.65
C ILE A 79 -7.49 8.36 19.74
N TYR A 80 -7.90 7.69 20.80
CA TYR A 80 -9.25 7.18 20.95
C TYR A 80 -9.86 7.65 22.26
N ASP A 81 -11.05 8.24 22.21
CA ASP A 81 -11.98 8.26 23.34
C ASP A 81 -12.85 6.99 23.35
N SER A 82 -13.77 6.90 24.30
CA SER A 82 -14.68 5.74 24.41
C SER A 82 -15.57 5.54 23.17
N ILE A 83 -15.96 6.63 22.50
CA ILE A 83 -16.83 6.60 21.32
C ILE A 83 -16.04 6.08 20.11
N SER A 84 -14.89 6.70 19.81
CA SER A 84 -14.03 6.30 18.69
C SER A 84 -13.44 4.89 18.87
N LEU A 85 -13.19 4.45 20.10
CA LEU A 85 -12.79 3.06 20.37
C LEU A 85 -13.91 2.05 20.04
N ALA A 86 -15.17 2.44 20.20
CA ALA A 86 -16.33 1.60 19.87
C ALA A 86 -16.51 1.43 18.35
N GLU A 87 -16.13 2.45 17.55
CA GLU A 87 -16.19 2.43 16.08
C GLU A 87 -15.15 1.50 15.43
N LEU A 88 -14.13 1.08 16.19
CA LEU A 88 -13.14 0.14 15.67
C LEU A 88 -13.77 -1.20 15.27
N THR A 89 -13.31 -1.75 14.15
CA THR A 89 -13.66 -3.11 13.76
C THR A 89 -13.10 -4.13 14.76
N LYS A 90 -13.63 -5.36 14.74
CA LYS A 90 -13.08 -6.46 15.55
C LYS A 90 -11.57 -6.67 15.30
N LYS A 91 -11.16 -6.65 14.02
CA LYS A 91 -9.75 -6.83 13.62
C LYS A 91 -8.87 -5.69 14.13
N GLU A 92 -9.34 -4.44 14.04
CA GLU A 92 -8.59 -3.30 14.60
C GLU A 92 -8.43 -3.42 16.10
N ARG A 93 -9.48 -3.76 16.86
CA ARG A 93 -9.38 -3.97 18.31
C ARG A 93 -8.39 -5.07 18.70
N GLU A 94 -8.33 -6.16 17.94
CA GLU A 94 -7.38 -7.25 18.19
C GLU A 94 -5.93 -6.83 17.94
N LEU A 95 -5.69 -5.95 16.98
CA LEU A 95 -4.35 -5.49 16.63
C LEU A 95 -3.89 -4.29 17.47
N LEU A 96 -4.82 -3.45 17.94
CA LEU A 96 -4.57 -2.19 18.65
C LEU A 96 -3.56 -2.31 19.81
N PRO A 97 -3.59 -3.36 20.67
CA PRO A 97 -2.63 -3.48 21.78
C PRO A 97 -1.16 -3.53 21.35
N ASN A 98 -0.87 -3.89 20.10
CA ASN A 98 0.48 -3.97 19.55
C ASN A 98 0.91 -2.68 18.83
N THR A 99 0.19 -1.57 19.06
CA THR A 99 0.41 -0.32 18.35
C THR A 99 0.72 0.83 19.32
N LYS A 100 1.45 1.83 18.83
CA LYS A 100 1.54 3.13 19.49
C LYS A 100 0.22 3.88 19.28
N HIS A 101 -0.60 3.90 20.31
CA HIS A 101 -1.89 4.60 20.37
C HIS A 101 -2.06 5.28 21.73
N LEU A 102 -3.06 6.16 21.83
CA LEU A 102 -3.44 6.79 23.09
C LEU A 102 -4.95 6.61 23.31
N ILE A 103 -5.35 6.33 24.55
CA ILE A 103 -6.76 6.35 24.96
C ILE A 103 -6.96 7.51 25.92
N VAL A 104 -7.90 8.40 25.60
CA VAL A 104 -8.23 9.59 26.40
C VAL A 104 -9.69 9.53 26.85
N GLN A 105 -10.06 10.34 27.84
CA GLN A 105 -11.47 10.45 28.25
C GLN A 105 -12.29 11.28 27.26
N ASP A 106 -11.68 12.33 26.71
CA ASP A 106 -12.32 13.28 25.79
C ASP A 106 -11.26 13.84 24.83
N LEU A 107 -11.48 13.64 23.53
CA LEU A 107 -10.58 14.14 22.48
C LEU A 107 -10.53 15.68 22.44
N PHE A 108 -11.63 16.37 22.73
CA PHE A 108 -11.75 17.82 22.58
C PHE A 108 -11.04 18.60 23.70
N ASN A 109 -10.91 17.99 24.87
CA ASN A 109 -10.34 18.63 26.07
C ASN A 109 -8.95 18.09 26.44
N SER A 110 -8.40 17.18 25.63
CA SER A 110 -7.08 16.60 25.87
C SER A 110 -5.96 17.46 25.26
N ASN A 111 -4.92 17.74 26.05
CA ASN A 111 -3.70 18.39 25.54
C ASN A 111 -2.78 17.31 24.96
N VAL A 112 -3.05 16.89 23.73
CA VAL A 112 -2.31 15.81 23.05
C VAL A 112 -1.66 16.34 21.78
N ASP A 113 -0.42 15.93 21.55
CA ASP A 113 0.24 16.10 20.27
C ASP A 113 -0.27 15.03 19.28
N PHE A 114 -1.17 15.43 18.37
CA PHE A 114 -1.76 14.53 17.39
C PHE A 114 -0.74 13.99 16.37
N ASP A 115 0.35 14.72 16.12
CA ASP A 115 1.37 14.33 15.13
C ASP A 115 2.19 13.12 15.59
N GLU A 116 2.31 12.94 16.91
CA GLU A 116 2.96 11.79 17.53
C GLU A 116 2.23 10.46 17.23
N TYR A 117 0.92 10.54 17.00
CA TYR A 117 0.02 9.39 16.83
C TYR A 117 -0.54 9.26 15.41
N LEU A 118 0.03 9.93 14.41
CA LEU A 118 -0.39 9.75 13.02
C LEU A 118 -0.33 8.27 12.62
N LYS A 119 -1.41 7.79 11.98
CA LYS A 119 -1.52 6.38 11.55
C LYS A 119 -0.56 6.03 10.42
N TYR A 120 -0.27 7.01 9.54
CA TYR A 120 0.49 6.80 8.32
C TYR A 120 1.74 7.67 8.25
N GLU A 121 2.71 7.15 7.53
CA GLU A 121 3.81 7.88 6.93
C GLU A 121 3.76 7.67 5.42
N PHE A 122 4.42 8.56 4.68
CA PHE A 122 4.48 8.47 3.23
C PHE A 122 5.78 9.03 2.68
N GLU A 123 6.17 8.48 1.55
CA GLU A 123 7.26 9.00 0.72
C GLU A 123 6.73 9.28 -0.69
N TYR A 124 7.42 10.16 -1.41
CA TYR A 124 7.16 10.36 -2.83
C TYR A 124 8.25 9.69 -3.66
N ASP A 125 7.84 8.92 -4.65
CA ASP A 125 8.73 8.24 -5.61
C ASP A 125 8.23 8.48 -7.04
N SER A 126 9.11 8.23 -8.02
CA SER A 126 8.75 8.20 -9.43
C SER A 126 8.37 6.78 -9.82
N ILE A 127 7.11 6.59 -10.23
CA ILE A 127 6.56 5.31 -10.64
C ILE A 127 6.14 5.44 -12.10
N ASP A 128 6.82 4.68 -12.97
CA ASP A 128 6.81 4.90 -14.41
C ASP A 128 7.18 6.36 -14.75
N CYS A 129 6.23 7.16 -15.24
CA CYS A 129 6.42 8.58 -15.54
C CYS A 129 5.71 9.52 -14.54
N PHE A 130 5.14 8.99 -13.45
CA PHE A 130 4.32 9.74 -12.50
C PHE A 130 5.01 9.95 -11.16
N LYS A 131 4.78 11.11 -10.55
CA LYS A 131 5.05 11.29 -9.12
C LYS A 131 3.95 10.56 -8.34
N ALA A 132 4.35 9.61 -7.50
CA ALA A 132 3.44 8.81 -6.71
C ALA A 132 3.73 8.97 -5.22
N LYS A 133 2.68 8.90 -4.40
CA LYS A 133 2.77 8.86 -2.94
C LYS A 133 2.69 7.40 -2.50
N ILE A 134 3.77 6.86 -1.94
CA ILE A 134 3.81 5.53 -1.33
C ILE A 134 3.45 5.68 0.13
N ILE A 135 2.43 4.96 0.58
CA ILE A 135 1.79 5.10 1.89
C ILE A 135 2.06 3.85 2.71
N MET A 136 2.51 4.02 3.94
CA MET A 136 2.80 2.94 4.89
C MET A 136 2.23 3.27 6.27
N PRO A 137 1.77 2.26 7.03
CA PRO A 137 1.34 2.49 8.40
C PRO A 137 2.56 2.67 9.31
N ARG A 138 2.53 3.67 10.20
CA ARG A 138 3.59 3.85 11.22
C ARG A 138 3.64 2.67 12.19
N ASN A 139 2.48 2.07 12.45
CA ASN A 139 2.35 0.83 13.20
C ASN A 139 2.27 -0.35 12.23
N LYS A 140 3.34 -1.15 12.13
CA LYS A 140 3.39 -2.32 11.23
C LYS A 140 2.20 -3.25 11.46
N GLY A 141 1.58 -3.70 10.37
CA GLY A 141 0.39 -4.55 10.41
C GLY A 141 -0.92 -3.83 10.79
N TYR A 142 -0.91 -2.53 11.12
CA TYR A 142 -2.10 -1.78 11.51
C TYR A 142 -2.41 -0.62 10.54
N GLY A 143 -3.40 -0.80 9.68
CA GLY A 143 -3.79 0.19 8.66
C GLY A 143 -3.46 -0.24 7.24
N GLY A 144 -3.55 0.69 6.29
CA GLY A 144 -3.30 0.47 4.88
C GLY A 144 -1.84 0.63 4.47
N THR A 145 -1.41 -0.15 3.48
CA THR A 145 -0.21 0.11 2.68
C THR A 145 -0.65 0.30 1.24
N GLY A 146 -0.06 1.23 0.50
CA GLY A 146 -0.46 1.42 -0.89
C GLY A 146 0.30 2.52 -1.62
N ILE A 147 -0.24 2.88 -2.76
CA ILE A 147 0.19 3.98 -3.61
C ILE A 147 -1.01 4.86 -3.95
N TYR A 148 -0.75 6.15 -4.10
CA TYR A 148 -1.69 7.11 -4.69
C TYR A 148 -0.99 7.94 -5.76
N ILE A 149 -1.65 8.13 -6.91
CA ILE A 149 -1.23 9.01 -8.01
C ILE A 149 -2.39 9.98 -8.26
N ASP A 150 -2.12 11.28 -8.07
CA ASP A 150 -3.14 12.33 -8.14
C ASP A 150 -3.62 12.63 -9.57
N SER A 151 -2.78 12.39 -10.58
CA SER A 151 -3.12 12.75 -11.95
C SER A 151 -2.36 11.89 -12.96
N LEU A 152 -3.01 10.84 -13.45
CA LEU A 152 -2.59 10.06 -14.61
C LEU A 152 -2.91 10.79 -15.92
N ALA A 153 -4.03 11.52 -15.97
CA ALA A 153 -4.49 12.32 -17.10
C ALA A 153 -5.47 13.40 -16.62
N GLY A 154 -5.85 14.33 -17.50
CA GLY A 154 -6.75 15.43 -17.20
C GLY A 154 -6.03 16.76 -16.97
N SER A 155 -6.79 17.83 -16.70
CA SER A 155 -6.24 19.13 -16.35
C SER A 155 -5.87 19.22 -14.87
N ASN A 156 -5.36 20.37 -14.43
CA ASN A 156 -5.10 20.64 -13.01
C ASN A 156 -6.39 20.76 -12.16
N ARG A 157 -7.58 20.66 -12.76
CA ARG A 157 -8.86 20.75 -12.04
C ARG A 157 -9.26 19.37 -11.50
N ASN A 158 -9.81 19.31 -10.29
CA ASN A 158 -10.06 18.02 -9.64
C ASN A 158 -11.18 17.17 -10.31
N PHE A 159 -12.05 17.78 -11.11
CA PHE A 159 -13.20 17.10 -11.72
C PHE A 159 -12.93 16.47 -13.09
N ASP A 160 -11.72 16.60 -13.64
CA ASP A 160 -11.33 15.95 -14.90
C ASP A 160 -10.04 15.12 -14.78
N LYS A 161 -9.46 15.06 -13.57
CA LYS A 161 -8.31 14.21 -13.26
C LYS A 161 -8.70 12.74 -13.21
N ILE A 162 -7.89 11.91 -13.86
CA ILE A 162 -7.88 10.47 -13.63
C ILE A 162 -6.87 10.17 -12.54
N LYS A 163 -7.34 9.65 -11.42
CA LYS A 163 -6.54 9.28 -10.26
C LYS A 163 -6.35 7.77 -10.21
N PHE A 164 -5.38 7.35 -9.40
CA PHE A 164 -5.15 5.95 -9.13
C PHE A 164 -4.77 5.72 -7.68
N GLY A 165 -5.46 4.81 -7.02
CA GLY A 165 -5.11 4.28 -5.71
C GLY A 165 -4.97 2.76 -5.80
N PHE A 166 -3.94 2.19 -5.15
CA PHE A 166 -3.81 0.73 -5.01
C PHE A 166 -3.30 0.42 -3.61
N TYR A 167 -4.09 -0.29 -2.81
CA TYR A 167 -3.83 -0.50 -1.39
C TYR A 167 -4.25 -1.88 -0.88
N GLY A 168 -3.66 -2.29 0.24
CA GLY A 168 -4.07 -3.45 1.04
C GLY A 168 -4.13 -3.10 2.52
N TRP A 169 -5.00 -3.78 3.27
CA TRP A 169 -5.24 -3.50 4.69
C TRP A 169 -4.62 -4.56 5.60
N TYR A 170 -3.93 -4.13 6.65
CA TYR A 170 -3.37 -4.99 7.71
C TYR A 170 -2.44 -6.09 7.18
N LEU A 171 -1.62 -5.75 6.18
CA LEU A 171 -0.68 -6.68 5.56
C LEU A 171 0.42 -7.04 6.57
N ASN A 172 0.79 -8.32 6.61
CA ASN A 172 1.99 -8.74 7.33
C ASN A 172 3.26 -8.25 6.60
N ASP A 173 4.39 -8.22 7.31
CA ASP A 173 5.67 -7.69 6.81
C ASP A 173 6.10 -8.27 5.46
N LYS A 174 5.92 -9.59 5.25
CA LYS A 174 6.32 -10.25 4.01
C LYS A 174 5.47 -9.77 2.83
N VAL A 175 4.15 -9.77 2.99
CA VAL A 175 3.20 -9.37 1.95
C VAL A 175 3.32 -7.89 1.66
N GLN A 176 3.45 -7.07 2.71
CA GLN A 176 3.68 -5.63 2.59
C GLN A 176 4.94 -5.34 1.76
N ALA A 177 6.05 -6.02 2.07
CA ALA A 177 7.31 -5.83 1.34
C ALA A 177 7.21 -6.25 -0.13
N GLU A 178 6.58 -7.39 -0.44
CA GLU A 178 6.36 -7.79 -1.84
C GLU A 178 5.37 -6.85 -2.55
N PHE A 179 4.38 -6.32 -1.84
CA PHE A 179 3.44 -5.37 -2.43
C PHE A 179 4.13 -4.05 -2.79
N ILE A 180 4.94 -3.48 -1.89
CA ILE A 180 5.74 -2.27 -2.20
C ILE A 180 6.65 -2.51 -3.40
N LYS A 181 7.32 -3.67 -3.49
CA LYS A 181 8.13 -4.02 -4.67
C LYS A 181 7.29 -4.08 -5.94
N ALA A 182 6.09 -4.68 -5.88
CA ALA A 182 5.18 -4.75 -7.01
C ALA A 182 4.69 -3.36 -7.45
N LEU A 183 4.35 -2.48 -6.51
CA LEU A 183 3.95 -1.09 -6.80
C LEU A 183 5.01 -0.33 -7.61
N LYS A 184 6.30 -0.59 -7.35
CA LYS A 184 7.42 -0.02 -8.12
C LYS A 184 7.53 -0.53 -9.57
N THR A 185 6.77 -1.56 -9.93
CA THR A 185 6.71 -2.11 -11.30
C THR A 185 5.47 -1.68 -12.08
N LEU A 186 4.61 -0.85 -11.48
CA LEU A 186 3.43 -0.32 -12.16
C LEU A 186 3.85 0.38 -13.45
N ASN A 187 3.13 0.05 -14.52
CA ASN A 187 3.37 0.62 -15.83
C ASN A 187 2.06 1.10 -16.45
N PHE A 188 2.04 2.35 -16.89
CA PHE A 188 0.88 3.08 -17.39
C PHE A 188 1.12 3.54 -18.83
N LYS A 189 1.60 2.66 -19.74
CA LYS A 189 2.01 3.01 -21.13
C LYS A 189 1.08 3.99 -21.85
N LYS A 190 -0.24 3.84 -21.68
CA LYS A 190 -1.27 4.68 -22.32
C LYS A 190 -1.27 6.15 -21.86
N TYR A 191 -0.69 6.43 -20.69
CA TYR A 191 -0.78 7.72 -20.01
C TYR A 191 0.55 8.49 -20.02
N CYS A 192 1.69 7.81 -20.16
CA CYS A 192 3.00 8.49 -20.12
C CYS A 192 3.31 9.40 -21.30
N SER A 193 2.64 9.24 -22.44
CA SER A 193 2.81 10.15 -23.59
C SER A 193 2.23 11.54 -23.35
N GLN A 194 1.36 11.71 -22.35
CA GLN A 194 0.72 12.98 -22.01
C GLN A 194 1.57 13.85 -21.06
N HIS A 195 2.65 13.29 -20.51
CA HIS A 195 3.51 13.92 -19.50
C HIS A 195 4.98 14.04 -19.95
N ARG A 196 5.23 14.00 -21.26
CA ARG A 196 6.54 14.27 -21.88
C ARG A 196 6.56 15.62 -22.58
#